data_AF-A0A699WXG6-F1
#
_entry.id   AF-A0A699WXG6-F1
#
_cell.length_a   1.000
_cell.length_b   1.000
_cell.length_c   1.000
_cell.angle_alpha   90.00
_cell.angle_beta   90.00
_cell.angle_gamma   90.00
#
_symmetry.space_group_name_H-M   'P 1'
#
loop_
_entity.id
_entity.type
_entity.pdbx_description
1 polymer ?
#
loop_
_entity_poly.entity_id
_entity_poly.type
_entity_poly.pdbx_seq_one_letter_code
_entity_poly.pdbx_strand_id
1 'polypeptide(L)'
;MDHKSLQHIFDQKELNMRQRRWIELFSDYECEIRYHPGKANVVADALSRKERVKPRRVRAMAMTIQSGVRGMILSAQSEAFKQENVLAERLHDLDQ
;
A
#
# COMPACT_ATOMS: atom_id res chain seq x y z
N MET A 1 14.77 12.18 24.12
CA MET A 1 14.52 12.48 22.69
C MET A 1 15.33 13.71 22.29
N ASP A 2 15.99 13.71 21.14
CA ASP A 2 16.81 14.83 20.65
C ASP A 2 16.01 15.87 19.84
N HIS A 3 14.70 15.68 19.72
CA HIS A 3 13.77 16.63 19.13
C HIS A 3 13.08 17.48 20.20
N LYS A 4 13.53 18.72 20.36
CA LYS A 4 13.02 19.67 21.36
C LYS A 4 11.52 19.98 21.19
N SER A 5 11.02 19.98 19.95
CA SER A 5 9.60 20.22 19.65
C SER A 5 8.65 19.19 20.27
N LEU A 6 9.11 17.96 20.53
CA LEU A 6 8.28 16.91 21.12
C LEU A 6 7.94 17.17 22.60
N GLN A 7 8.68 18.05 23.29
CA GLN A 7 8.37 18.38 24.70
C GLN A 7 7.00 19.04 24.87
N HIS A 8 6.52 19.74 23.83
CA HIS A 8 5.28 20.51 23.88
C HIS A 8 4.12 19.81 23.16
N ILE A 9 4.28 18.53 22.81
CA ILE A 9 3.31 17.83 21.96
C ILE A 9 1.94 17.64 22.65
N PHE A 10 1.91 17.57 23.98
CA PHE A 10 0.66 17.43 24.75
C PHE A 10 -0.08 18.76 24.92
N ASP A 11 0.63 19.89 24.90
CA ASP A 11 0.06 21.22 25.11
C ASP A 11 -0.32 21.93 23.80
N GLN A 12 0.08 21.35 22.66
CA GLN A 12 -0.10 21.97 21.35
C GLN A 12 -1.56 21.90 20.89
N LYS A 13 -2.19 23.08 20.71
CA LYS A 13 -3.60 23.23 20.30
C LYS A 13 -3.92 22.63 18.93
N GLU A 14 -2.99 22.72 17.98
CA GLU A 14 -3.16 22.22 16.62
C GLU A 14 -2.11 21.17 16.28
N LEU A 15 -2.56 19.93 16.17
CA LEU A 15 -1.73 18.77 15.86
C LEU A 15 -2.11 18.21 14.49
N ASN A 16 -1.11 17.78 13.72
CA ASN A 16 -1.35 17.02 12.49
C ASN A 16 -1.91 15.61 12.84
N MET A 17 -2.65 14.98 11.93
CA MET A 17 -3.21 13.63 12.07
C MET A 17 -2.18 12.60 12.55
N ARG A 18 -0.92 12.70 12.07
CA ARG A 18 0.15 11.83 12.55
C ARG A 18 0.41 12.03 14.04
N GLN A 19 0.56 13.28 14.50
CA GLN A 19 0.84 13.58 15.90
C GLN A 19 -0.34 13.18 16.81
N ARG A 20 -1.59 13.37 16.37
CA ARG A 20 -2.77 12.90 17.14
C ARG A 20 -2.74 11.39 17.38
N ARG A 21 -2.45 10.60 16.35
CA ARG A 21 -2.31 9.14 16.50
C ARG A 21 -1.19 8.76 17.48
N TRP A 22 -0.07 9.50 17.45
CA TRP A 22 1.01 9.27 18.41
C TRP A 22 0.60 9.64 19.85
N ILE A 23 -0.15 10.72 20.05
CA ILE A 23 -0.63 11.11 21.39
C ILE A 23 -1.61 10.08 21.93
N GLU A 24 -2.54 9.60 21.10
CA GLU A 24 -3.47 8.53 21.48
C GLU A 24 -2.74 7.26 21.93
N LEU A 25 -1.64 6.92 21.25
CA LEU A 25 -0.78 5.82 21.68
C LEU A 25 -0.06 6.13 23.01
N PHE A 26 0.42 7.36 23.19
CA PHE A 26 1.14 7.75 24.41
C PHE A 26 0.23 7.93 25.61
N SER A 27 -1.06 8.24 25.44
CA SER A 27 -2.00 8.40 26.56
C SER A 27 -2.22 7.10 27.35
N ASP A 28 -1.95 5.95 26.73
CA ASP A 28 -2.04 4.65 27.39
C ASP A 28 -0.86 4.37 28.34
N TYR A 29 0.16 5.25 28.35
CA TYR A 29 1.36 5.10 29.15
C TYR A 29 1.60 6.35 30.00
N GLU A 30 1.91 6.17 31.29
CA GLU A 30 2.44 7.24 32.13
C GLU A 30 3.88 7.57 31.71
N CYS A 31 4.02 8.41 30.68
CA CYS A 31 5.31 8.77 30.10
C CYS A 31 5.54 10.29 30.09
N GLU A 32 6.77 10.70 30.38
CA GLU A 32 7.19 12.10 30.32
C GLU A 32 8.19 12.31 29.18
N ILE A 33 7.92 13.28 28.29
CA ILE A 33 8.79 13.59 27.16
C ILE A 33 9.84 14.62 27.57
N ARG A 34 11.06 14.15 27.84
CA ARG A 34 12.22 15.01 28.14
C ARG A 34 13.17 15.15 26.95
N TYR A 35 13.59 16.38 26.68
CA TYR A 35 14.67 16.66 25.75
C TYR A 35 15.98 16.08 26.26
N HIS A 36 16.71 15.42 25.38
CA HIS A 36 18.02 14.88 25.64
C HIS A 36 18.94 15.24 24.47
N PRO A 37 20.10 15.88 24.72
CA PRO A 37 20.99 16.29 23.64
C PRO A 37 21.41 15.11 22.76
N GLY A 38 21.46 15.31 21.44
CA GLY A 38 21.79 14.25 20.47
C GLY A 38 23.13 13.56 20.75
N LYS A 39 24.12 14.27 21.32
CA LYS A 39 25.41 13.69 21.75
C LYS A 39 25.29 12.58 22.79
N ALA A 40 24.23 12.58 23.60
CA ALA A 40 23.98 11.58 24.61
C ALA A 40 22.92 10.54 24.14
N ASN A 41 22.33 10.74 22.96
CA ASN A 41 21.41 9.81 22.31
C ASN A 41 22.11 8.66 21.57
N VAL A 42 23.36 8.35 21.95
CA VAL A 42 24.26 7.43 21.21
C VAL A 42 23.67 6.03 21.05
N VAL A 43 23.03 5.50 22.10
CA VAL A 43 22.44 4.16 22.09
C VAL A 43 21.28 4.10 21.09
N ALA A 44 20.36 5.05 21.15
CA ALA A 44 19.22 5.10 20.24
C ALA A 44 19.67 5.36 18.79
N ASP A 45 20.65 6.25 18.58
CA ASP A 45 21.23 6.52 17.27
C ASP A 45 21.88 5.25 16.69
N ALA A 46 22.68 4.52 17.47
CA ALA A 46 23.28 3.25 17.07
C ALA A 46 22.23 2.20 16.69
N LEU A 47 21.14 2.09 17.44
CA LEU A 47 20.04 1.17 17.13
C LEU A 47 19.21 1.61 15.92
N SER A 48 19.08 2.91 15.68
CA SER A 48 18.32 3.46 14.55
C SER A 48 19.04 3.30 13.22
N ARG A 49 20.38 3.22 13.25
CA ARG A 49 21.25 3.02 12.09
C ARG A 49 21.17 1.57 11.62
N LYS A 50 20.05 1.23 10.98
CA LYS A 50 19.97 0.02 10.15
C LYS A 50 20.96 0.17 9.00
N GLU A 51 21.93 -0.73 8.91
CA GLU A 51 22.81 -0.80 7.73
C GLU A 51 21.91 -0.93 6.49
N ARG A 52 21.95 0.09 5.63
CA ARG A 52 21.23 0.06 4.36
C ARG A 52 21.95 -0.92 3.46
N VAL A 53 21.69 -2.22 3.65
CA VAL A 53 22.00 -3.23 2.64
C VAL A 53 21.36 -2.72 1.36
N LYS A 54 22.19 -2.40 0.36
CA LYS A 54 21.70 -1.94 -0.94
C LYS A 54 20.68 -2.98 -1.39
N PRO A 55 19.39 -2.62 -1.56
CA PRO A 55 18.40 -3.60 -1.95
C PRO A 55 18.88 -4.21 -3.27
N ARG A 56 18.97 -5.53 -3.30
CA ARG A 56 19.40 -6.27 -4.48
C ARG A 56 18.32 -6.07 -5.54
N ARG A 57 18.53 -5.08 -6.43
CA ARG A 57 17.57 -4.72 -7.47
C ARG A 57 17.62 -5.79 -8.55
N VAL A 58 16.59 -6.63 -8.62
CA VAL A 58 16.42 -7.60 -9.70
C VAL A 58 15.52 -6.96 -10.75
N ARG A 59 16.01 -6.86 -12.00
CA ARG A 59 15.19 -6.46 -13.15
C ARG A 59 14.61 -7.72 -13.77
N ALA A 60 13.29 -7.88 -13.76
CA ALA A 60 12.65 -8.88 -14.60
C ALA A 60 12.86 -8.49 -16.08
N MET A 61 13.50 -9.35 -16.86
CA MET A 61 13.80 -9.07 -18.27
C MET A 61 12.59 -9.37 -19.17
N ALA A 62 11.84 -10.42 -18.84
CA ALA A 62 10.59 -10.77 -19.49
C ALA A 62 9.72 -11.57 -18.51
N MET A 63 8.40 -11.36 -18.58
CA MET A 63 7.40 -12.22 -17.93
C MET A 63 6.47 -12.74 -19.02
N THR A 64 6.52 -14.04 -19.29
CA THR A 64 5.60 -14.70 -20.22
C THR A 64 4.47 -15.32 -19.42
N ILE A 65 3.32 -14.65 -19.36
CA ILE A 65 2.10 -15.21 -18.78
C ILE A 65 1.40 -16.03 -19.88
N GLN A 66 1.59 -17.34 -19.86
CA GLN A 66 0.82 -18.25 -20.71
C GLN A 66 -0.56 -18.46 -20.08
N SER A 67 -1.48 -17.54 -20.39
CA SER A 67 -2.87 -17.69 -19.99
C SER A 67 -3.64 -18.44 -21.08
N GLY A 68 -4.48 -19.40 -20.66
CA GLY A 68 -5.42 -20.07 -21.56
C GLY A 68 -6.53 -19.16 -22.07
N VAL A 69 -6.58 -17.90 -21.62
CA VAL A 69 -7.61 -16.90 -21.92
C VAL A 69 -7.77 -16.69 -23.42
N ARG A 70 -6.67 -16.70 -24.20
CA ARG A 70 -6.77 -16.61 -25.67
C ARG A 70 -7.56 -17.77 -26.27
N GLY A 71 -7.36 -18.98 -25.76
CA GLY A 71 -8.14 -20.16 -26.18
C GLY A 71 -9.61 -20.02 -25.80
N MET A 72 -9.88 -19.55 -24.58
CA MET A 72 -11.26 -19.31 -24.09
C MET A 72 -11.99 -18.24 -24.92
N ILE A 73 -11.31 -17.15 -25.30
CA ILE A 73 -11.90 -16.11 -26.15
C ILE A 73 -12.25 -16.68 -27.52
N LEU A 74 -11.34 -17.45 -28.13
CA LEU A 74 -11.59 -18.06 -29.44
C LEU A 74 -12.73 -19.09 -29.39
N SER A 75 -12.80 -19.91 -28.35
CA SER A 75 -13.92 -20.85 -28.18
C SER A 75 -15.24 -20.10 -27.97
N ALA A 76 -15.27 -19.06 -27.15
CA ALA A 76 -16.46 -18.25 -26.93
C ALA A 76 -16.93 -17.53 -28.20
N GLN A 77 -16.00 -17.00 -29.01
CA GLN A 77 -16.31 -16.41 -30.30
C GLN A 77 -16.88 -17.46 -31.27
N SER A 78 -16.25 -18.65 -31.34
CA SER A 78 -16.75 -19.74 -32.19
C SER A 78 -18.13 -20.24 -31.76
N GLU A 79 -18.42 -20.26 -30.46
CA GLU A 79 -19.75 -20.57 -29.91
C GLU A 79 -20.78 -19.50 -30.31
N ALA A 80 -20.44 -18.22 -30.20
CA ALA A 80 -21.34 -17.11 -30.52
C ALA A 80 -21.73 -17.08 -32.01
N PHE A 81 -20.82 -17.40 -32.93
CA PHE A 81 -21.09 -17.42 -34.38
C PHE A 81 -21.87 -18.65 -34.87
N LYS A 82 -22.30 -19.56 -33.97
CA LYS A 82 -23.16 -20.69 -34.36
C LYS A 82 -24.47 -20.19 -34.94
N GLN A 83 -24.93 -20.88 -35.98
CA GLN A 83 -26.12 -20.50 -36.74
C GLN A 83 -27.37 -20.42 -35.86
N GLU A 84 -27.47 -21.28 -34.84
CA GLU A 84 -28.53 -21.27 -33.82
C GLU A 84 -28.56 -19.94 -33.03
N ASN A 85 -27.39 -19.42 -32.65
CA ASN A 85 -27.26 -18.17 -31.88
C ASN A 85 -27.53 -16.95 -32.77
N VAL A 86 -27.07 -16.97 -34.02
CA VAL A 86 -27.36 -15.91 -35.01
C VAL A 86 -28.86 -15.84 -35.34
N LEU A 87 -29.54 -16.98 -35.42
CA LEU A 87 -30.99 -17.02 -35.62
C LEU A 87 -31.75 -16.52 -34.38
N ALA A 88 -31.28 -16.85 -33.17
CA ALA A 88 -31.85 -16.37 -31.93
C ALA A 88 -31.74 -14.84 -31.78
N GLU A 89 -30.63 -14.23 -32.17
CA GLU A 89 -30.46 -12.77 -32.21
C GLU A 89 -31.42 -12.11 -33.21
N ARG A 90 -31.51 -12.66 -34.44
CA ARG A 90 -32.43 -12.15 -35.47
C ARG A 90 -33.90 -12.22 -35.08
N LEU A 91 -34.28 -13.22 -34.29
CA LEU A 91 -35.66 -13.35 -33.78
C LEU A 91 -35.91 -12.36 -32.64
N HIS A 92 -34.92 -12.15 -31.76
CA HIS A 92 -35.01 -11.18 -30.68
C HIS A 92 -35.12 -9.73 -31.18
N ASP A 93 -34.42 -9.38 -32.27
CA ASP A 93 -34.49 -8.05 -32.91
C ASP A 93 -35.84 -7.76 -33.61
N LEU A 94 -36.68 -8.79 -33.81
CA LEU A 94 -38.01 -8.67 -34.41
C LEU A 94 -39.14 -8.55 -33.36
N ASP A 95 -38.85 -8.85 -32.09
CA ASP A 95 -39.80 -8.82 -30.96
C ASP A 95 -39.65 -7.54 -30.09
N GLN A 96 -38.79 -6.58 -30.49
CA GLN A 96 -38.66 -5.23 -29.91
C GLN A 96 -39.26 -4.14 -30.80
#